data_AF-A0A2E9LHQ7-F1
#
_entry.id   AF-A0A2E9LHQ7-F1
#
_cell.length_a   1.000
_cell.length_b   1.000
_cell.length_c   1.000
_cell.angle_alpha   90.00
_cell.angle_beta   90.00
_cell.angle_gamma   90.00
#
_symmetry.space_group_name_H-M   'P 1'
#
loop_
_entity.id
_entity.type
_entity.pdbx_description
1 polymer ?
#
loop_
_entity_poly.entity_id
_entity_poly.type
_entity_poly.pdbx_seq_one_letter_code
_entity_poly.pdbx_strand_id
1 'polypeptide(L)'
;DYTILRENLAHYLLKNFAENIDSEYPQKIFEIGKVFNLNGEIVEEENLGVAITPGNFTKIKQILEYLSRMLNIEIQVKEPERFPAYLIEGRVAEIFIEDKKIGFIGEIHPRILKNWRIKMPLALFEISLEKIFEKLN
;
A
#
# COMPACT_ATOMS: atom_id res chain seq x y z
N ASP A 1 19.83 -1.20 -13.41
CA ASP A 1 18.61 -1.91 -13.02
C ASP A 1 17.34 -1.15 -13.38
N TYR A 2 17.01 -1.08 -14.68
CA TYR A 2 15.77 -0.47 -15.19
C TYR A 2 15.24 -1.28 -16.39
N THR A 3 15.01 -2.58 -16.20
CA THR A 3 14.53 -3.48 -17.26
C THR A 3 13.05 -3.83 -17.13
N ILE A 4 12.38 -3.44 -16.04
CA ILE A 4 11.00 -3.84 -15.72
C ILE A 4 10.23 -2.61 -15.23
N LEU A 5 9.01 -2.43 -15.73
CA LEU A 5 8.08 -1.42 -15.24
C LEU A 5 7.54 -1.84 -13.87
N ARG A 6 7.30 -0.88 -12.98
CA ARG A 6 6.83 -1.19 -11.62
C ARG A 6 5.35 -1.57 -11.61
N GLU A 7 5.03 -2.72 -11.02
CA GLU A 7 3.65 -3.20 -10.84
C GLU A 7 2.99 -2.63 -9.58
N ASN A 8 3.78 -2.14 -8.62
CA ASN A 8 3.31 -1.55 -7.36
C ASN A 8 4.34 -0.54 -6.80
N LEU A 9 3.89 0.28 -5.86
CA LEU A 9 4.72 1.22 -5.11
C LEU A 9 5.34 0.59 -3.87
N ALA A 10 4.74 -0.49 -3.34
CA ALA A 10 5.23 -1.19 -2.14
C ALA A 10 6.72 -1.54 -2.18
N HIS A 11 7.25 -1.97 -3.34
CA HIS A 11 8.69 -2.25 -3.50
C HIS A 11 9.57 -1.02 -3.22
N TYR A 12 9.19 0.15 -3.74
CA TYR A 12 9.96 1.39 -3.60
C TYR A 12 9.82 1.98 -2.20
N LEU A 13 8.63 1.87 -1.59
CA LEU A 13 8.45 2.18 -0.18
C LEU A 13 9.39 1.35 0.69
N LEU A 14 9.44 0.02 0.50
CA LEU A 14 10.37 -0.85 1.23
C LEU A 14 11.83 -0.46 1.03
N LYS A 15 12.22 -0.14 -0.20
CA LYS A 15 13.56 0.37 -0.51
C LYS A 15 13.88 1.64 0.29
N ASN A 16 12.96 2.60 0.33
CA ASN A 16 13.14 3.84 1.09
C ASN A 16 13.36 3.57 2.59
N PHE A 17 12.60 2.65 3.20
CA PHE A 17 12.83 2.28 4.61
C PHE A 17 14.17 1.56 4.82
N ALA A 18 14.56 0.69 3.89
CA ALA A 18 15.83 -0.03 3.97
C ALA A 18 17.04 0.90 3.89
N GLU A 19 16.97 1.93 3.06
CA GLU A 19 18.01 2.96 2.91
C GLU A 19 18.04 3.95 4.09
N ASN A 20 16.96 4.02 4.89
CA ASN A 20 16.80 4.96 6.00
C ASN A 20 16.61 4.25 7.36
N ILE A 21 17.27 3.10 7.54
CA ILE A 21 17.09 2.25 8.72
C ILE A 21 17.51 2.91 10.04
N ASP A 22 18.45 3.84 9.99
CA ASP A 22 18.98 4.55 11.17
C ASP A 22 18.22 5.86 11.45
N SER A 23 17.24 6.21 10.62
CA SER A 23 16.37 7.37 10.83
C SER A 23 15.42 7.14 12.02
N GLU A 24 15.11 8.22 12.73
CA GLU A 24 14.26 8.16 13.92
C GLU A 24 12.85 7.62 13.64
N TYR A 25 12.32 6.89 14.60
CA TYR A 25 10.94 6.39 14.58
C TYR A 25 9.98 7.39 15.26
N PRO A 26 8.70 7.44 14.84
CA PRO A 26 8.11 6.67 13.75
C PRO A 26 8.42 7.27 12.38
N GLN A 27 8.75 6.41 11.42
CA GLN A 27 8.89 6.78 10.02
C GLN A 27 7.53 6.61 9.34
N LYS A 28 7.05 7.66 8.68
CA LYS A 28 5.77 7.70 7.96
C LYS A 28 6.03 8.34 6.61
N ILE A 29 5.82 7.58 5.53
CA ILE A 29 6.05 8.06 4.18
C ILE A 29 4.87 7.69 3.29
N PHE A 30 4.72 8.44 2.21
CA PHE A 30 3.80 8.12 1.14
C PHE A 30 4.46 8.42 -0.22
N GLU A 31 3.94 7.78 -1.26
CA GLU A 31 4.31 8.02 -2.65
C GLU A 31 3.04 8.02 -3.50
N ILE A 32 2.94 8.95 -4.44
CA ILE A 32 1.97 8.91 -5.54
C ILE A 32 2.74 8.66 -6.82
N GLY A 33 2.29 7.70 -7.62
CA GLY A 33 2.90 7.48 -8.92
C GLY A 33 2.30 6.36 -9.73
N LYS A 34 2.70 6.36 -11.02
CA LYS A 34 2.22 5.42 -12.03
C LYS A 34 2.73 4.00 -11.81
N VAL A 35 1.84 3.01 -11.89
CA VAL A 35 2.15 1.58 -11.91
C VAL A 35 1.62 0.97 -13.21
N PHE A 36 2.17 -0.19 -13.57
CA PHE A 36 1.88 -0.85 -14.82
C PHE A 36 1.51 -2.31 -14.58
N ASN A 37 0.32 -2.70 -15.05
CA ASN A 37 -0.17 -4.08 -14.98
C ASN A 37 -0.30 -4.66 -16.39
N LEU A 38 0.13 -5.91 -16.56
CA LEU A 38 0.01 -6.62 -17.84
C LEU A 38 -1.20 -7.56 -17.83
N ASN A 39 -2.31 -7.12 -18.42
CA ASN A 39 -3.54 -7.89 -18.55
C ASN A 39 -3.94 -8.01 -20.03
N GLY A 40 -3.12 -8.70 -20.82
CA GLY A 40 -3.24 -8.75 -22.28
C GLY A 40 -2.67 -7.50 -22.96
N GLU A 41 -2.97 -6.32 -22.41
CA GLU A 41 -2.34 -5.04 -22.72
C GLU A 41 -1.74 -4.39 -21.47
N ILE A 42 -0.88 -3.39 -21.66
CA ILE A 42 -0.30 -2.61 -20.56
C ILE A 42 -1.36 -1.62 -20.10
N VAL A 43 -1.82 -1.79 -18.86
CA VAL A 43 -2.69 -0.84 -18.17
C VAL A 43 -1.82 0.03 -17.27
N GLU A 44 -1.97 1.34 -17.41
CA GLU A 44 -1.28 2.34 -16.59
C GLU A 44 -2.28 2.94 -15.59
N GLU A 45 -1.94 2.88 -14.31
CA GLU A 45 -2.78 3.40 -13.22
C GLU A 45 -1.94 4.31 -12.32
N GLU A 46 -2.54 5.36 -11.76
CA GLU A 46 -1.88 6.18 -10.74
C GLU A 46 -2.26 5.70 -9.34
N ASN A 47 -1.27 5.27 -8.56
CA ASN A 47 -1.47 4.73 -7.21
C ASN A 47 -0.97 5.69 -6.14
N LEU A 48 -1.59 5.61 -4.95
CA LEU A 48 -1.10 6.14 -3.69
C LEU A 48 -0.66 4.98 -2.80
N GLY A 49 0.62 4.95 -2.44
CA GLY A 49 1.18 4.06 -1.44
C GLY A 49 1.47 4.81 -0.15
N VAL A 50 1.06 4.29 1.00
CA VAL A 50 1.33 4.86 2.33
C VAL A 50 1.88 3.78 3.24
N ALA A 51 2.96 4.09 3.97
CA ALA A 51 3.62 3.14 4.85
C ALA A 51 4.10 3.76 6.15
N ILE A 52 4.10 2.95 7.21
CA ILE A 52 4.51 3.35 8.56
C ILE A 52 5.34 2.26 9.24
N THR A 53 6.42 2.66 9.92
CA THR A 53 7.18 1.81 10.83
C THR A 53 7.64 2.57 12.10
N PRO A 54 7.57 1.98 13.31
CA PRO A 54 6.89 0.72 13.63
C PRO A 54 5.36 0.83 13.47
N GLY A 55 4.82 -0.04 12.62
CA GLY A 55 3.44 -0.04 12.17
C GLY A 55 2.75 -1.38 12.38
N ASN A 56 1.42 -1.35 12.49
CA ASN A 56 0.56 -2.53 12.47
C ASN A 56 -0.71 -2.22 11.66
N PHE A 57 -1.54 -3.23 11.42
CA PHE A 57 -2.77 -3.11 10.65
C PHE A 57 -3.68 -1.98 11.16
N THR A 58 -3.88 -1.89 12.47
CA THR A 58 -4.75 -0.88 13.08
C THR A 58 -4.26 0.55 12.80
N LYS A 59 -2.95 0.82 12.96
CA LYS A 59 -2.40 2.16 12.71
C LYS A 59 -2.54 2.59 11.25
N ILE A 60 -2.28 1.68 10.32
CA ILE A 60 -2.38 2.00 8.90
C ILE A 60 -3.85 2.15 8.46
N LYS A 61 -4.77 1.38 9.06
CA LYS A 61 -6.21 1.51 8.85
C LYS A 61 -6.75 2.85 9.33
N GLN A 62 -6.27 3.36 10.48
CA GLN A 62 -6.64 4.69 10.96
C GLN A 62 -6.27 5.81 9.96
N ILE A 63 -5.14 5.67 9.26
CA ILE A 63 -4.74 6.62 8.20
C ILE A 63 -5.70 6.53 7.01
N LEU A 64 -6.04 5.31 6.57
CA LEU A 64 -7.02 5.10 5.50
C LEU A 64 -8.41 5.65 5.85
N GLU A 65 -8.90 5.43 7.08
CA GLU A 65 -10.16 5.98 7.57
C GLU A 65 -10.14 7.51 7.70
N TYR A 66 -8.99 8.08 8.06
CA TYR A 66 -8.81 9.52 8.07
C TYR A 66 -8.88 10.10 6.64
N LEU A 67 -8.19 9.47 5.69
CA LEU A 67 -8.26 9.84 4.28
C LEU A 67 -9.69 9.76 3.73
N SER A 68 -10.39 8.65 4.01
CA SER A 68 -11.81 8.47 3.65
C SER A 68 -12.70 9.61 4.13
N ARG A 69 -12.56 10.01 5.41
CA ARG A 69 -13.32 11.13 5.99
C ARG A 69 -12.96 12.48 5.37
N MET A 70 -11.67 12.72 5.11
CA MET A 70 -11.22 13.97 4.47
C MET A 70 -11.77 14.14 3.06
N LEU A 71 -11.87 13.03 2.31
CA LEU A 71 -12.36 13.04 0.94
C LEU A 71 -13.90 12.95 0.86
N ASN A 72 -14.57 12.69 1.98
CA ASN A 72 -16.01 12.39 2.01
C ASN A 72 -16.39 11.22 1.07
N ILE A 73 -15.53 10.21 0.99
CA ILE A 73 -15.73 8.99 0.19
C ILE A 73 -15.74 7.80 1.13
N GLU A 74 -16.79 6.98 1.06
CA GLU A 74 -16.87 5.74 1.83
C GLU A 74 -15.87 4.71 1.30
N ILE A 75 -14.91 4.34 2.14
CA ILE A 75 -13.94 3.29 1.87
C ILE A 75 -14.23 2.11 2.78
N GLN A 76 -14.35 0.93 2.19
CA GLN A 76 -14.58 -0.32 2.91
C GLN A 76 -13.34 -1.19 2.86
N VAL A 77 -13.11 -1.98 3.93
CA VAL A 77 -12.08 -3.01 3.95
C VAL A 77 -12.73 -4.38 4.13
N LYS A 78 -12.35 -5.34 3.30
CA LYS A 78 -12.92 -6.70 3.29
C LYS A 78 -11.80 -7.74 3.35
N GLU A 79 -12.09 -8.90 3.91
CA GLU A 79 -11.13 -10.01 3.94
C GLU A 79 -10.80 -10.43 2.50
N PRO A 80 -9.51 -10.62 2.16
CA PRO A 80 -9.09 -10.91 0.80
C PRO A 80 -9.20 -12.41 0.49
N GLU A 81 -9.74 -12.79 -0.66
CA GLU A 81 -9.61 -14.18 -1.15
C GLU A 81 -8.18 -14.48 -1.61
N ARG A 82 -7.54 -13.49 -2.22
CA ARG A 82 -6.14 -13.53 -2.68
C ARG A 82 -5.48 -12.21 -2.35
N PHE A 83 -4.22 -12.27 -1.93
CA PHE A 83 -3.46 -11.09 -1.55
C PHE A 83 -1.99 -11.20 -1.96
N PRO A 84 -1.27 -10.08 -2.08
CA PRO A 84 0.15 -10.09 -2.43
C PRO A 84 1.00 -10.86 -1.41
N ALA A 85 1.91 -11.71 -1.89
CA ALA A 85 2.74 -12.58 -1.04
C ALA A 85 3.72 -11.83 -0.11
N TYR A 86 3.86 -10.51 -0.27
CA TYR A 86 4.65 -9.68 0.63
C TYR A 86 3.90 -9.27 1.90
N LEU A 87 2.59 -9.55 2.01
CA LEU A 87 1.76 -9.29 3.19
C LEU A 87 1.56 -10.54 4.05
N ILE A 88 1.15 -10.35 5.30
CA ILE A 88 0.89 -11.42 6.27
C ILE A 88 -0.57 -11.90 6.17
N GLU A 89 -0.76 -13.21 6.03
CA GLU A 89 -2.08 -13.85 6.11
C GLU A 89 -2.79 -13.53 7.43
N GLY A 90 -4.07 -13.17 7.37
CA GLY A 90 -4.85 -12.73 8.54
C GLY A 90 -4.50 -11.33 9.05
N ARG A 91 -3.54 -10.62 8.44
CA ARG A 91 -3.23 -9.19 8.71
C ARG A 91 -3.19 -8.38 7.42
N VAL A 92 -4.11 -8.70 6.53
CA VAL A 92 -4.30 -8.08 5.22
C VAL A 92 -5.79 -7.93 4.93
N ALA A 93 -6.16 -6.88 4.19
CA ALA A 93 -7.50 -6.67 3.66
C ALA A 93 -7.45 -6.05 2.27
N GLU A 94 -8.48 -6.32 1.46
CA GLU A 94 -8.77 -5.58 0.24
C GLU A 94 -9.49 -4.28 0.57
N ILE A 95 -9.20 -3.23 -0.19
CA ILE A 95 -9.80 -1.90 -0.04
C ILE A 95 -10.78 -1.68 -1.19
N PHE A 96 -11.97 -1.19 -0.87
CA PHE A 96 -13.05 -0.96 -1.83
C PHE A 96 -13.61 0.45 -1.72
N ILE A 97 -14.05 0.97 -2.87
CA ILE A 97 -15.03 2.06 -2.96
C ILE A 97 -16.24 1.46 -3.68
N GLU A 98 -17.40 1.49 -3.04
CA GLU A 98 -18.58 0.75 -3.49
C GLU A 98 -18.23 -0.76 -3.67
N ASP A 99 -18.46 -1.32 -4.85
CA ASP A 99 -18.12 -2.70 -5.19
C ASP A 99 -16.82 -2.82 -6.02
N LYS A 100 -16.10 -1.71 -6.25
CA LYS A 100 -14.82 -1.73 -6.99
C LYS A 100 -13.66 -1.85 -6.00
N LYS A 101 -12.88 -2.93 -6.15
CA LYS A 101 -11.59 -3.06 -5.46
C LYS A 101 -10.63 -2.00 -5.98
N ILE A 102 -10.01 -1.26 -5.06
CA ILE A 102 -9.03 -0.22 -5.38
C ILE A 102 -7.63 -0.53 -4.84
N GLY A 103 -7.44 -1.56 -4.01
CA GLY A 103 -6.11 -1.87 -3.50
C GLY A 103 -6.08 -2.81 -2.30
N PHE A 104 -4.97 -2.78 -1.56
CA PHE A 104 -4.72 -3.62 -0.39
C PHE A 104 -4.16 -2.81 0.78
N ILE A 105 -4.47 -3.26 2.00
CA ILE A 105 -3.90 -2.76 3.26
C ILE A 105 -3.41 -3.95 4.08
N GLY A 106 -2.23 -3.84 4.68
CA GLY A 106 -1.71 -4.95 5.49
C GLY A 106 -0.37 -4.71 6.16
N GLU A 107 0.05 -5.71 6.94
CA GLU A 107 1.38 -5.79 7.53
C GLU A 107 2.34 -6.56 6.61
N ILE A 108 3.57 -6.08 6.48
CA ILE A 108 4.60 -6.73 5.66
C ILE A 108 5.12 -7.98 6.33
N HIS A 109 5.22 -9.06 5.55
CA HIS A 109 5.67 -10.35 6.02
C HIS A 109 7.09 -10.29 6.60
N PRO A 110 7.35 -10.88 7.79
CA PRO A 110 8.66 -10.78 8.47
C PRO A 110 9.83 -11.25 7.61
N ARG A 111 9.62 -12.27 6.77
CA ARG A 111 10.60 -12.73 5.76
C ARG A 111 11.03 -11.61 4.80
N ILE A 112 10.09 -10.79 4.34
CA ILE A 112 10.37 -9.67 3.44
C ILE A 112 11.13 -8.57 4.19
N LEU A 113 10.68 -8.21 5.41
CA LEU A 113 11.40 -7.25 6.26
C LEU A 113 12.85 -7.65 6.50
N LYS A 114 13.08 -8.94 6.83
CA LYS A 114 14.43 -9.50 7.01
C LYS A 114 15.28 -9.38 5.74
N ASN A 115 14.71 -9.68 4.56
CA ASN A 115 15.44 -9.56 3.29
C ASN A 115 15.84 -8.11 2.98
N TRP A 116 14.97 -7.15 3.32
CA TRP A 116 15.24 -5.71 3.21
C TRP A 116 16.03 -5.13 4.38
N ARG A 117 16.38 -5.96 5.38
CA ARG A 117 17.04 -5.57 6.63
C ARG A 117 16.25 -4.57 7.49
N ILE A 118 14.95 -4.40 7.27
CA ILE A 118 14.09 -3.51 8.06
C ILE A 118 13.86 -4.13 9.44
N LYS A 119 14.28 -3.42 10.50
CA LYS A 119 14.29 -3.92 11.90
C LYS A 119 12.92 -3.95 12.56
N MET A 120 12.05 -3.00 12.19
CA MET A 120 10.77 -2.78 12.86
C MET A 120 9.59 -3.28 12.00
N PRO A 121 8.47 -3.70 12.61
CA PRO A 121 7.25 -4.01 11.87
C PRO A 121 6.82 -2.87 10.96
N LEU A 122 6.39 -3.19 9.75
CA LEU A 122 5.95 -2.22 8.76
C LEU A 122 4.55 -2.58 8.32
N ALA A 123 3.68 -1.58 8.28
CA ALA A 123 2.35 -1.69 7.72
C ALA A 123 2.18 -0.67 6.59
N LEU A 124 1.46 -1.05 5.54
CA LEU A 124 1.21 -0.20 4.39
C LEU A 124 -0.20 -0.39 3.83
N PHE A 125 -0.65 0.58 3.07
CA PHE A 125 -1.68 0.38 2.07
C PHE A 125 -1.22 0.93 0.72
N GLU A 126 -1.77 0.40 -0.35
CA GLU A 126 -1.64 0.94 -1.69
C GLU A 126 -3.01 0.91 -2.37
N ILE A 127 -3.42 2.04 -2.95
CA ILE A 127 -4.71 2.19 -3.64
C ILE A 127 -4.54 2.89 -4.98
N SER A 128 -5.30 2.46 -5.99
CA SER A 128 -5.51 3.20 -7.23
C SER A 128 -6.33 4.46 -6.96
N LEU A 129 -5.88 5.58 -7.52
CA LEU A 129 -6.53 6.88 -7.39
C LEU A 129 -7.64 7.10 -8.42
N GLU A 130 -7.77 6.25 -9.44
CA GLU A 130 -8.75 6.43 -10.52
C GLU A 130 -10.17 6.59 -9.99
N LYS A 131 -10.63 5.63 -9.17
CA LYS A 131 -11.98 5.64 -8.62
C LYS A 131 -12.20 6.79 -7.63
N ILE A 132 -11.14 7.26 -6.99
CA ILE A 132 -11.18 8.42 -6.09
C ILE A 132 -11.39 9.69 -6.92
N PHE A 133 -10.64 9.87 -8.01
CA PHE A 133 -10.81 11.01 -8.91
C PHE A 133 -12.18 11.01 -9.59
N GLU A 134 -12.71 9.86 -10.00
CA GLU A 134 -14.09 9.74 -10.52
C GLU A 134 -15.15 10.24 -9.53
N LYS A 135 -14.92 10.10 -8.22
CA LYS A 135 -15.87 10.50 -7.16
C LYS A 135 -15.74 11.97 -6.74
N LEU A 136 -14.58 12.58 -6.99
CA LEU A 136 -14.29 13.97 -6.64
C LEU A 136 -14.68 14.96 -7.75
N ASN A 137 -14.80 14.48 -8.99
CA ASN A 137 -15.26 15.25 -10.14
C ASN A 137 -16.79 15.21 -10.26
#